data_AF-A0A3N5LWW6-F1
#
_entry.id   AF-A0A3N5LWW6-F1
#
_cell.length_a   1.000
_cell.length_b   1.000
_cell.length_c   1.000
_cell.angle_alpha   90.00
_cell.angle_beta   90.00
_cell.angle_gamma   90.00
#
_symmetry.space_group_name_H-M   'P 1'
#
loop_
_entity.id
_entity.type
_entity.pdbx_description
1 polymer ?
#
loop_
_entity_poly.entity_id
_entity_poly.type
_entity_poly.pdbx_seq_one_letter_code
_entity_poly.pdbx_strand_id
1 'polypeptide(L)'
;MRAVYRFQQPFWIVTIVSGFLALASGVFFLAIYMNTRTWHYLAILALVVMVLVAHGVAWWLALARERTTIGIWLIAGAQILSAVAAPALFDDYWIVGVLLLSVVPLEVGIADKLRYMPVSIVFVLLASACMLAIDLVDLPSRLTIFVDQPQAIFLAILFLTLHIGGLIFLLWRLRLRPNASHFTRLDLGTQQTLVLTLISAGSILLVTGVLIAQIRSSQIQQVGQNFETLAKINGERVGNSLEEQINALVTFTRRESVIVDGLLQTNGKYPATQAAALKFLEQLGQHWRASPDNSEFVLRYRNNAQTAELSKFRGADMLYNNLILTDRMGGLVAAQGPKPERFIFRNEVWWQAAWNHGQGGIYLGDLKIDPETKTGTIFVAISVLNPQTNQIIGVLASTYDLRSIQRDISIPKTQAAGNVRLLTRYGTVIAGPSPDVIGTREWPGTLESSSETGAGQDVGQVSGQIGMLQTQGFMGTDDKGTAVVIAHAS
;
A
#
# COMPACT_ATOMS: atom_id res chain seq x y z
N MET A 1 -13.81 68.64 4.25
CA MET A 1 -12.91 68.27 3.12
C MET A 1 -11.65 67.50 3.55
N ARG A 2 -10.89 67.91 4.59
CA ARG A 2 -9.66 67.19 5.02
C ARG A 2 -9.88 65.72 5.44
N ALA A 3 -11.00 65.40 6.08
CA ALA A 3 -11.31 64.01 6.50
C ALA A 3 -11.53 63.07 5.30
N VAL A 4 -12.24 63.51 4.26
CA VAL A 4 -12.55 62.70 3.07
C VAL A 4 -11.29 62.42 2.25
N TYR A 5 -10.38 63.40 2.13
CA TYR A 5 -9.09 63.22 1.44
C TYR A 5 -8.12 62.28 2.17
N ARG A 6 -8.22 62.19 3.51
CA ARG A 6 -7.37 61.30 4.33
C ARG A 6 -7.63 59.83 4.02
N PHE A 7 -8.88 59.43 3.81
CA PHE A 7 -9.27 58.04 3.51
C PHE A 7 -9.03 57.63 2.05
N GLN A 8 -8.64 58.56 1.18
CA GLN A 8 -8.27 58.27 -0.21
C GLN A 8 -6.79 57.86 -0.37
N GLN A 9 -6.02 57.89 0.72
CA GLN A 9 -4.62 57.42 0.72
C GLN A 9 -4.54 55.89 0.53
N PRO A 10 -3.53 55.38 -0.21
CA PRO A 10 -3.38 53.94 -0.49
C PRO A 10 -3.39 53.06 0.77
N PHE A 11 -2.80 53.54 1.86
CA PHE A 11 -2.81 52.87 3.17
C PHE A 11 -4.23 52.52 3.65
N TRP A 12 -5.18 53.45 3.57
CA TRP A 12 -6.54 53.22 4.04
C TRP A 12 -7.28 52.25 3.14
N ILE A 13 -7.14 52.39 1.82
CA ILE A 13 -7.81 51.53 0.86
C ILE A 13 -7.38 50.07 1.05
N VAL A 14 -6.07 49.82 1.13
CA VAL A 14 -5.56 48.44 1.24
C VAL A 14 -5.85 47.83 2.61
N THR A 15 -5.64 48.56 3.71
CA THR A 15 -5.87 48.02 5.05
C THR A 15 -7.36 47.84 5.38
N ILE A 16 -8.26 48.61 4.77
CA ILE A 16 -9.71 48.37 4.86
C ILE A 16 -10.07 47.09 4.11
N VAL A 17 -9.56 46.89 2.89
CA VAL A 17 -9.81 45.67 2.11
C VAL A 17 -9.25 44.44 2.84
N SER A 18 -8.00 44.46 3.26
CA SER A 18 -7.37 43.36 4.01
C SER A 18 -7.99 43.13 5.38
N GLY A 19 -8.35 44.19 6.10
CA GLY A 19 -9.01 44.09 7.40
C GLY A 19 -10.42 43.51 7.30
N PHE A 20 -11.20 43.91 6.29
CA PHE A 20 -12.50 43.30 5.99
C PHE A 20 -12.35 41.82 5.66
N LEU A 21 -11.32 41.49 4.88
CA LEU A 21 -11.06 40.12 4.47
C LEU A 21 -10.67 39.24 5.67
N ALA A 22 -9.77 39.72 6.53
CA ALA A 22 -9.41 39.05 7.78
C ALA A 22 -10.63 38.89 8.72
N LEU A 23 -11.51 39.89 8.78
CA LEU A 23 -12.73 39.84 9.60
C LEU A 23 -13.68 38.77 9.07
N ALA A 24 -13.89 38.72 7.75
CA ALA A 24 -14.71 37.69 7.11
C ALA A 24 -14.14 36.29 7.31
N SER A 25 -12.81 36.10 7.24
CA SER A 25 -12.16 34.83 7.64
C SER A 25 -12.45 34.48 9.11
N GLY A 26 -12.37 35.45 10.02
CA GLY A 26 -12.67 35.25 11.44
C GLY A 26 -14.12 34.83 11.68
N VAL A 27 -15.07 35.51 11.01
CA VAL A 27 -16.50 35.16 11.06
C VAL A 27 -16.74 33.76 10.49
N PHE A 28 -16.06 33.41 9.39
CA PHE A 28 -16.16 32.08 8.78
C PHE A 28 -15.69 30.97 9.74
N PHE A 29 -14.51 31.10 10.34
CA PHE A 29 -14.03 30.10 11.31
C PHE A 29 -14.89 30.06 12.59
N LEU A 30 -15.42 31.20 13.04
CA LEU A 30 -16.36 31.25 14.15
C LEU A 30 -17.68 30.53 13.81
N ALA A 31 -18.21 30.70 12.60
CA ALA A 31 -19.42 30.02 12.14
C ALA A 31 -19.22 28.51 12.06
N ILE A 32 -18.07 28.06 11.55
CA ILE A 32 -17.72 26.63 11.55
C ILE A 32 -17.64 26.11 12.99
N TYR A 33 -16.94 26.84 13.88
CA TYR A 33 -16.88 26.47 15.30
C TYR A 33 -18.26 26.33 15.94
N MET A 34 -19.19 27.25 15.68
CA MET A 34 -20.54 27.19 16.24
C MET A 34 -21.31 25.95 15.77
N ASN A 35 -21.03 25.49 14.54
CA ASN A 35 -21.64 24.29 13.96
C ASN A 35 -20.99 22.99 14.45
N THR A 36 -19.66 22.91 14.45
CA THR A 36 -18.92 21.67 14.76
C THR A 36 -18.60 21.50 16.24
N ARG A 37 -18.56 22.61 17.00
CA ARG A 37 -18.09 22.68 18.40
C ARG A 37 -16.68 22.14 18.62
N THR A 38 -15.89 22.04 17.55
CA THR A 38 -14.50 21.57 17.61
C THR A 38 -13.55 22.72 17.95
N TRP A 39 -12.76 22.54 19.00
CA TRP A 39 -11.89 23.60 19.53
C TRP A 39 -10.75 24.00 18.56
N HIS A 40 -10.40 23.15 17.58
CA HIS A 40 -9.37 23.43 16.57
C HIS A 40 -9.62 24.75 15.81
N TYR A 41 -10.88 25.06 15.50
CA TYR A 41 -11.23 26.31 14.81
C TYR A 41 -11.04 27.56 15.69
N LEU A 42 -11.07 27.42 17.03
CA LEU A 42 -10.73 28.52 17.93
C LEU A 42 -9.24 28.87 17.88
N ALA A 43 -8.37 27.88 17.66
CA ALA A 43 -6.94 28.11 17.56
C ALA A 43 -6.59 28.91 16.28
N ILE A 44 -7.21 28.59 15.13
CA ILE A 44 -7.08 29.42 13.92
C ILE A 44 -7.69 30.79 14.13
N LEU A 45 -8.88 30.84 14.75
CA LEU A 45 -9.51 32.12 15.05
C LEU A 45 -8.60 33.01 15.88
N ALA A 46 -7.83 32.46 16.83
CA ALA A 46 -6.86 33.22 17.61
C ALA A 46 -5.75 33.83 16.73
N LEU A 47 -5.25 33.09 15.74
CA LEU A 47 -4.28 33.61 14.75
C LEU A 47 -4.89 34.74 13.89
N VAL A 48 -6.14 34.58 13.44
CA VAL A 48 -6.86 35.63 12.69
C VAL A 48 -7.11 36.87 13.57
N VAL A 49 -7.50 36.67 14.83
CA VAL A 49 -7.71 37.76 15.80
C VAL A 49 -6.41 38.53 16.05
N MET A 50 -5.27 37.86 16.13
CA MET A 50 -3.96 38.54 16.23
C MET A 50 -3.72 39.49 15.05
N VAL A 51 -4.04 39.06 13.82
CA VAL A 51 -3.95 39.92 12.62
C VAL A 51 -4.96 41.08 12.68
N LEU A 52 -6.18 40.85 13.15
CA LEU A 52 -7.20 41.89 13.31
C LEU A 52 -6.81 42.94 14.36
N VAL A 53 -6.21 42.52 15.48
CA VAL A 53 -5.67 43.44 16.49
C VAL A 53 -4.58 44.31 15.88
N ALA A 54 -3.69 43.73 15.07
CA ALA A 54 -2.66 44.49 14.35
C ALA A 54 -3.27 45.54 13.41
N HIS A 55 -4.37 45.23 12.71
CA HIS A 55 -5.11 46.21 11.89
C HIS A 55 -5.70 47.34 12.74
N GLY A 56 -6.32 47.02 13.88
CA GLY A 56 -6.88 48.03 14.79
C GLY A 56 -5.81 48.98 15.34
N VAL A 57 -4.67 48.43 15.77
CA VAL A 57 -3.53 49.24 16.24
C VAL A 57 -2.92 50.06 15.09
N ALA A 58 -2.81 49.51 13.89
CA ALA A 58 -2.32 50.23 12.71
C ALA A 58 -3.23 51.41 12.34
N TRP A 59 -4.56 51.24 12.38
CA TRP A 59 -5.52 52.32 12.18
C TRP A 59 -5.44 53.38 13.28
N TRP A 60 -5.28 52.97 14.54
CA TRP A 60 -5.08 53.91 15.64
C TRP A 60 -3.80 54.73 15.46
N LEU A 61 -2.67 54.09 15.12
CA LEU A 61 -1.40 54.78 14.84
C LEU A 61 -1.50 55.73 13.64
N ALA A 62 -2.22 55.33 12.59
CA ALA A 62 -2.47 56.17 11.42
C ALA A 62 -3.39 57.36 11.73
N LEU A 63 -4.38 57.21 12.61
CA LEU A 63 -5.32 58.26 13.02
C LEU A 63 -4.73 59.23 14.03
N ALA A 64 -4.09 58.71 15.08
CA ALA A 64 -3.62 59.48 16.22
C ALA A 64 -2.22 60.08 16.03
N ARG A 65 -1.35 59.44 15.24
CA ARG A 65 0.07 59.83 15.11
C ARG A 65 0.56 59.99 13.67
N GLU A 66 -0.33 59.81 12.68
CA GLU A 66 0.00 59.85 11.24
C GLU A 66 1.15 58.90 10.82
N ARG A 67 1.38 57.82 11.58
CA ARG A 67 2.47 56.86 11.33
C ARG A 67 2.01 55.65 10.52
N THR A 68 1.67 55.87 9.24
CA THR A 68 1.17 54.82 8.33
C THR A 68 2.21 53.74 8.03
N THR A 69 3.50 54.09 7.90
CA THR A 69 4.59 53.13 7.68
C THR A 69 4.71 52.13 8.85
N ILE A 70 4.69 52.60 10.10
CA ILE A 70 4.76 51.68 11.26
C ILE A 70 3.51 50.80 11.30
N GLY A 71 2.34 51.36 10.95
CA GLY A 71 1.09 50.61 10.88
C GLY A 71 1.14 49.43 9.91
N ILE A 72 1.63 49.63 8.67
CA ILE A 72 1.68 48.54 7.69
C ILE A 72 2.70 47.46 8.06
N TRP A 73 3.86 47.85 8.60
CA TRP A 73 4.86 46.88 9.04
C TRP A 73 4.42 46.08 10.27
N LEU A 74 3.55 46.64 11.12
CA LEU A 74 2.90 45.91 12.20
C LEU A 74 1.95 44.84 11.67
N ILE A 75 1.14 45.17 10.65
CA ILE A 75 0.25 44.20 9.98
C ILE A 75 1.07 43.08 9.32
N ALA A 76 2.07 43.45 8.54
CA ALA A 76 2.98 42.50 7.88
C ALA A 76 3.65 41.55 8.89
N GLY A 77 4.15 42.09 10.01
CA GLY A 77 4.75 41.31 11.08
C GLY A 77 3.77 40.33 11.73
N ALA A 78 2.52 40.76 11.97
CA ALA A 78 1.49 39.89 12.52
C ALA A 78 1.08 38.77 11.55
N GLN A 79 0.97 39.05 10.25
CA GLN A 79 0.70 38.04 9.22
C GLN A 79 1.85 37.02 9.12
N ILE A 80 3.10 37.49 9.11
CA ILE A 80 4.29 36.62 9.09
C ILE A 80 4.33 35.73 10.34
N LEU A 81 4.15 36.32 11.52
CA LEU A 81 4.15 35.57 12.78
C LEU A 81 3.01 34.55 12.83
N SER A 82 1.82 34.93 12.36
CA SER A 82 0.67 34.04 12.23
C SER A 82 0.98 32.85 11.31
N ALA A 83 1.61 33.09 10.16
CA ALA A 83 1.94 32.05 9.20
C ALA A 83 3.02 31.09 9.72
N VAL A 84 4.03 31.62 10.43
CA VAL A 84 5.12 30.80 11.01
C VAL A 84 4.66 30.02 12.24
N ALA A 85 3.75 30.57 13.05
CA ALA A 85 3.22 29.87 14.22
C ALA A 85 2.25 28.74 13.86
N ALA A 86 1.56 28.84 12.71
CA ALA A 86 0.52 27.90 12.33
C ALA A 86 0.99 26.44 12.17
N PRO A 87 2.11 26.10 11.49
CA PRO A 87 2.59 24.71 11.37
C PRO A 87 2.96 24.06 12.69
N ALA A 88 3.27 24.83 13.74
CA ALA A 88 3.51 24.27 15.06
C ALA A 88 2.23 23.75 15.73
N LEU A 89 1.07 24.25 15.29
CA LEU A 89 -0.25 23.94 15.83
C LEU A 89 -1.06 23.03 14.91
N PHE A 90 -0.87 23.14 13.60
CA PHE A 90 -1.78 22.58 12.61
C PHE A 90 -1.07 21.74 11.56
N ASP A 91 -1.69 20.63 11.21
CA ASP A 91 -1.33 19.84 10.04
C ASP A 91 -2.01 20.40 8.77
N ASP A 92 -1.43 20.15 7.59
CA ASP A 92 -1.93 20.60 6.28
C ASP A 92 -2.05 22.12 6.04
N TYR A 93 -1.48 22.97 6.90
CA TYR A 93 -1.61 24.43 6.79
C TYR A 93 -0.72 25.07 5.70
N TRP A 94 0.28 24.34 5.18
CA TRP A 94 1.35 24.92 4.36
C TRP A 94 0.85 25.71 3.13
N ILE A 95 -0.20 25.23 2.43
CA ILE A 95 -0.77 25.92 1.26
C ILE A 95 -1.37 27.28 1.68
N VAL A 96 -2.17 27.27 2.75
CA VAL A 96 -2.82 28.47 3.29
C VAL A 96 -1.77 29.45 3.81
N GLY A 97 -0.73 28.96 4.48
CA GLY A 97 0.39 29.76 4.95
C GLY A 97 1.16 30.48 3.84
N VAL A 98 1.49 29.78 2.74
CA VAL A 98 2.18 30.40 1.59
C VAL A 98 1.31 31.46 0.91
N LEU A 99 0.03 31.20 0.72
CA LEU A 99 -0.91 32.18 0.15
C LEU A 99 -1.07 33.40 1.07
N LEU A 100 -1.19 33.19 2.38
CA LEU A 100 -1.23 34.27 3.38
C LEU A 100 0.06 35.12 3.35
N LEU A 101 1.23 34.50 3.26
CA LEU A 101 2.50 35.22 3.18
C LEU A 101 2.66 36.01 1.87
N SER A 102 2.06 35.54 0.77
CA SER A 102 2.10 36.22 -0.53
C SER A 102 1.35 37.56 -0.55
N VAL A 103 0.47 37.79 0.42
CA VAL A 103 -0.26 39.06 0.62
C VAL A 103 0.67 40.19 1.09
N VAL A 104 1.63 39.88 1.96
CA VAL A 104 2.47 40.86 2.66
C VAL A 104 3.21 41.82 1.72
N PRO A 105 3.91 41.36 0.65
CA PRO A 105 4.65 42.27 -0.21
C PRO A 105 3.75 43.18 -1.04
N LEU A 106 2.54 42.70 -1.38
CA LEU A 106 1.55 43.48 -2.11
C LEU A 106 0.98 44.59 -1.21
N GLU A 107 0.65 44.27 0.03
CA GLU A 107 0.17 45.25 1.01
C GLU A 107 1.22 46.34 1.30
N VAL A 108 2.47 45.95 1.55
CA VAL A 108 3.58 46.89 1.77
C VAL A 108 3.83 47.74 0.52
N GLY A 109 3.79 47.13 -0.68
CA GLY A 109 3.95 47.84 -1.95
C GLY A 109 2.85 48.85 -2.24
N ILE A 110 1.60 48.58 -1.83
CA ILE A 110 0.48 49.52 -2.02
C ILE A 110 0.52 50.62 -0.96
N ALA A 111 0.59 50.25 0.32
CA ALA A 111 0.43 51.13 1.46
C ALA A 111 1.62 52.07 1.69
N ASP A 112 2.84 51.61 1.40
CA ASP A 112 4.09 52.32 1.65
C ASP A 112 4.86 52.56 0.33
N LYS A 113 6.17 52.82 0.42
CA LYS A 113 7.03 53.03 -0.75
C LYS A 113 7.34 51.70 -1.44
N LEU A 114 7.20 51.66 -2.77
CA LEU A 114 7.53 50.47 -3.59
C LEU A 114 8.96 49.93 -3.37
N ARG A 115 9.91 50.79 -2.98
CA ARG A 115 11.29 50.38 -2.65
C ARG A 115 11.40 49.40 -1.48
N TYR A 116 10.37 49.29 -0.64
CA TYR A 116 10.33 48.35 0.48
C TYR A 116 9.76 46.98 0.13
N MET A 117 9.13 46.86 -1.05
CA MET A 117 8.57 45.59 -1.52
C MET A 117 9.63 44.47 -1.63
N PRO A 118 10.86 44.69 -2.15
CA PRO A 118 11.91 43.66 -2.14
C PRO A 118 12.25 43.15 -0.74
N VAL A 119 12.34 44.05 0.25
CA VAL A 119 12.65 43.69 1.64
C VAL A 119 11.53 42.82 2.23
N SER A 120 10.26 43.16 1.96
CA SER A 120 9.13 42.34 2.40
C SER A 120 9.10 40.97 1.73
N ILE A 121 9.52 40.84 0.45
CA ILE A 121 9.67 39.55 -0.22
C ILE A 121 10.72 38.69 0.49
N VAL A 122 11.86 39.27 0.89
CA VAL A 122 12.90 38.54 1.64
C VAL A 122 12.37 38.03 2.98
N PHE A 123 11.64 38.86 3.74
CA PHE A 123 11.01 38.42 4.99
C PHE A 123 10.00 37.30 4.77
N VAL A 124 9.19 37.38 3.71
CA VAL A 124 8.24 36.33 3.33
C VAL A 124 8.95 35.03 2.96
N LEU A 125 10.05 35.08 2.19
CA LEU A 125 10.82 33.89 1.85
C LEU A 125 11.44 33.23 3.08
N LEU A 126 11.99 34.02 4.01
CA LEU A 126 12.51 33.53 5.29
C LEU A 126 11.40 32.92 6.16
N ALA A 127 10.23 33.56 6.20
CA ALA A 127 9.06 33.06 6.90
C ALA A 127 8.58 31.73 6.31
N SER A 128 8.49 31.62 4.97
CA SER A 128 8.15 30.37 4.28
C SER A 128 9.17 29.27 4.56
N ALA A 129 10.47 29.59 4.59
CA ALA A 129 11.51 28.62 4.92
C ALA A 129 11.39 28.14 6.38
N CYS A 130 11.11 29.04 7.32
CA CYS A 130 10.87 28.69 8.72
C CYS A 130 9.61 27.85 8.89
N MET A 131 8.53 28.21 8.17
CA MET A 131 7.27 27.47 8.13
C MET A 131 7.51 26.02 7.67
N LEU A 132 8.25 25.82 6.59
CA LEU A 132 8.62 24.49 6.08
C LEU A 132 9.55 23.73 7.05
N ALA A 133 10.48 24.43 7.70
CA ALA A 133 11.39 23.81 8.67
C ALA A 133 10.63 23.30 9.90
N ILE A 134 9.64 24.06 10.39
CA ILE A 134 8.75 23.59 11.47
C ILE A 134 7.96 22.39 10.98
N ASP A 135 7.42 22.45 9.76
CA ASP A 135 6.61 21.37 9.18
C ASP A 135 7.37 20.04 9.09
N LEU A 136 8.66 20.09 8.74
CA LEU A 136 9.58 18.94 8.70
C LEU A 136 9.86 18.29 10.07
N VAL A 137 9.76 19.05 11.16
CA VAL A 137 9.87 18.50 12.52
C VAL A 137 8.50 17.97 12.89
N ASP A 138 8.20 16.73 12.53
CA ASP A 138 6.92 16.06 12.79
C ASP A 138 6.56 16.10 14.29
N LEU A 139 5.76 17.09 14.70
CA LEU A 139 5.38 17.29 16.10
C LEU A 139 4.15 16.41 16.38
N PRO A 140 4.21 15.47 17.33
CA PRO A 140 3.18 14.45 17.55
C PRO A 140 1.82 14.99 18.06
N SER A 141 1.65 16.30 18.22
CA SER A 141 0.46 16.95 18.81
C SER A 141 -0.19 17.99 17.88
N ARG A 142 0.05 17.92 16.57
CA ARG A 142 -0.57 18.83 15.59
C ARG A 142 -2.04 18.51 15.38
N LEU A 143 -2.81 19.56 15.09
CA LEU A 143 -4.25 19.50 14.94
C LEU A 143 -4.61 19.46 13.45
N THR A 144 -5.45 18.53 13.03
CA THR A 144 -5.98 18.48 11.67
C THR A 144 -7.19 19.40 11.55
N ILE A 145 -7.10 20.43 10.70
CA ILE A 145 -8.18 21.41 10.55
C ILE A 145 -9.13 21.02 9.42
N PHE A 146 -8.55 20.60 8.30
CA PHE A 146 -9.23 20.51 7.02
C PHE A 146 -9.70 19.10 6.67
N VAL A 147 -9.26 18.10 7.44
CA VAL A 147 -9.67 16.69 7.26
C VAL A 147 -11.17 16.52 7.51
N ASP A 148 -11.70 17.15 8.55
CA ASP A 148 -13.13 17.03 8.93
C ASP A 148 -14.07 17.77 7.97
N GLN A 149 -13.57 18.80 7.28
CA GLN A 149 -14.35 19.69 6.41
C GLN A 149 -13.51 20.11 5.19
N PRO A 150 -13.36 19.25 4.16
CA PRO A 150 -12.54 19.56 2.99
C PRO A 150 -13.03 20.80 2.24
N GLN A 151 -14.32 21.14 2.33
CA GLN A 151 -14.84 22.38 1.73
C GLN A 151 -14.22 23.65 2.33
N ALA A 152 -13.79 23.61 3.60
CA ALA A 152 -13.19 24.77 4.26
C ALA A 152 -11.81 25.13 3.67
N ILE A 153 -11.01 24.15 3.24
CA ILE A 153 -9.71 24.43 2.60
C ILE A 153 -9.89 25.08 1.23
N PHE A 154 -10.84 24.58 0.43
CA PHE A 154 -11.12 25.15 -0.89
C PHE A 154 -11.62 26.60 -0.78
N LEU A 155 -12.50 26.88 0.18
CA LEU A 155 -12.98 28.23 0.43
C LEU A 155 -11.85 29.15 0.92
N ALA A 156 -10.97 28.67 1.81
CA ALA A 156 -9.81 29.45 2.27
C ALA A 156 -8.85 29.78 1.12
N ILE A 157 -8.53 28.80 0.26
CA ILE A 157 -7.68 28.99 -0.91
C ILE A 157 -8.32 29.97 -1.90
N LEU A 158 -9.62 29.80 -2.20
CA LEU A 158 -10.35 30.68 -3.10
C LEU A 158 -10.33 32.12 -2.57
N PHE A 159 -10.58 32.30 -1.27
CA PHE A 159 -10.63 33.60 -0.63
C PHE A 159 -9.27 34.32 -0.66
N LEU A 160 -8.19 33.62 -0.33
CA LEU A 160 -6.83 34.16 -0.41
C LEU A 160 -6.42 34.45 -1.86
N THR A 161 -6.82 33.61 -2.81
CA THR A 161 -6.54 33.83 -4.24
C THR A 161 -7.24 35.09 -4.75
N LEU A 162 -8.52 35.26 -4.42
CA LEU A 162 -9.28 36.48 -4.76
C LEU A 162 -8.67 37.72 -4.10
N HIS A 163 -8.19 37.59 -2.86
CA HIS A 163 -7.52 38.67 -2.16
C HIS A 163 -6.21 39.10 -2.85
N ILE A 164 -5.35 38.14 -3.16
CA ILE A 164 -4.10 38.40 -3.90
C ILE A 164 -4.40 39.06 -5.24
N GLY A 165 -5.39 38.56 -6.00
CA GLY A 165 -5.83 39.17 -7.26
C GLY A 165 -6.32 40.61 -7.07
N GLY A 166 -7.11 40.86 -6.03
CA GLY A 166 -7.58 42.20 -5.66
C GLY A 166 -6.44 43.16 -5.30
N LEU A 167 -5.44 42.68 -4.57
CA LEU A 167 -4.26 43.47 -4.23
C LEU A 167 -3.39 43.76 -5.44
N ILE A 168 -3.17 42.80 -6.34
CA ILE A 168 -2.48 43.04 -7.62
C ILE A 168 -3.22 44.12 -8.42
N PHE A 169 -4.55 44.04 -8.50
CA PHE A 169 -5.37 45.05 -9.16
C PHE A 169 -5.23 46.43 -8.50
N LEU A 170 -5.23 46.50 -7.17
CA LEU A 170 -5.04 47.76 -6.42
C LEU A 170 -3.64 48.34 -6.63
N LEU A 171 -2.59 47.51 -6.60
CA LEU A 171 -1.22 47.92 -6.88
C LEU A 171 -1.10 48.52 -8.28
N TRP A 172 -1.66 47.84 -9.28
CA TRP A 172 -1.71 48.33 -10.64
C TRP A 172 -2.48 49.66 -10.76
N ARG A 173 -3.70 49.71 -10.20
CA ARG A 173 -4.61 50.86 -10.30
C ARG A 173 -4.10 52.10 -9.58
N LEU A 174 -3.45 51.94 -8.43
CA LEU A 174 -3.06 53.06 -7.55
C LEU A 174 -1.60 53.51 -7.72
N ARG A 175 -0.68 52.59 -8.04
CA ARG A 175 0.77 52.89 -8.04
C ARG A 175 1.44 52.79 -9.41
N LEU A 176 1.07 51.80 -10.23
CA LEU A 176 1.81 51.47 -11.46
C LEU A 176 1.22 52.10 -12.73
N ARG A 177 -0.09 52.39 -12.77
CA ARG A 177 -0.73 52.99 -13.95
C ARG A 177 -0.31 54.47 -14.11
N PRO A 178 0.11 54.93 -15.31
CA PRO A 178 0.57 56.31 -15.52
C PRO A 178 -0.44 57.41 -15.12
N ASN A 179 -1.74 57.12 -15.22
CA ASN A 179 -2.83 58.04 -14.85
C ASN A 179 -3.36 57.81 -13.43
N ALA A 180 -2.64 57.06 -12.58
CA ALA A 180 -3.07 56.76 -11.22
C ALA A 180 -2.94 57.97 -10.29
N SER A 181 -3.83 58.06 -9.31
CA SER A 181 -3.84 59.14 -8.31
C SER A 181 -2.58 59.20 -7.46
N HIS A 182 -1.89 58.07 -7.26
CA HIS A 182 -0.67 57.96 -6.46
C HIS A 182 0.48 57.33 -7.27
N PHE A 183 0.51 57.61 -8.57
CA PHE A 183 1.53 57.09 -9.49
C PHE A 183 2.94 57.35 -8.96
N THR A 184 3.74 56.28 -8.89
CA THR A 184 5.12 56.35 -8.42
C THR A 184 6.02 55.90 -9.56
N ARG A 185 6.86 56.80 -10.09
CA ARG A 185 7.90 56.40 -11.04
C ARG A 185 8.91 55.52 -10.32
N LEU A 186 9.15 54.34 -10.85
CA LEU A 186 10.18 53.44 -10.36
C LEU A 186 11.54 54.03 -10.72
N ASP A 187 12.34 54.31 -9.70
CA ASP A 187 13.75 54.61 -9.90
C ASP A 187 14.47 53.36 -10.42
N LEU A 188 15.53 53.55 -11.21
CA LEU A 188 16.28 52.47 -11.85
C LEU A 188 16.80 51.47 -10.80
N GLY A 189 17.27 51.96 -9.65
CA GLY A 189 17.70 51.11 -8.55
C GLY A 189 16.56 50.27 -7.94
N THR A 190 15.34 50.80 -7.86
CA THR A 190 14.17 50.04 -7.36
C THR A 190 13.72 48.99 -8.38
N GLN A 191 13.74 49.33 -9.67
CA GLN A 191 13.42 48.41 -10.75
C GLN A 191 14.41 47.24 -10.79
N GLN A 192 15.72 47.53 -10.72
CA GLN A 192 16.76 46.51 -10.68
C GLN A 192 16.62 45.60 -9.45
N THR A 193 16.39 46.18 -8.27
CA THR A 193 16.21 45.39 -7.04
C THR A 193 14.98 44.48 -7.14
N LEU A 194 13.83 44.98 -7.62
CA LEU A 194 12.62 44.17 -7.80
C LEU A 194 12.82 43.03 -8.80
N VAL A 195 13.43 43.32 -9.95
CA VAL A 195 13.70 42.29 -10.98
C VAL A 195 14.65 41.24 -10.42
N LEU A 196 15.73 41.64 -9.75
CA LEU A 196 16.67 40.71 -9.14
C LEU A 196 15.99 39.82 -8.08
N THR A 197 15.23 40.41 -7.16
CA THR A 197 14.52 39.65 -6.12
C THR A 197 13.49 38.69 -6.71
N LEU A 198 12.75 39.09 -7.75
CA LEU A 198 11.79 38.20 -8.42
C LEU A 198 12.47 37.05 -9.16
N ILE A 199 13.58 37.31 -9.85
CA ILE A 199 14.38 36.27 -10.52
C ILE A 199 14.96 35.30 -9.49
N SER A 200 15.54 35.81 -8.40
CA SER A 200 16.08 34.98 -7.33
C SER A 200 14.99 34.12 -6.67
N ALA A 201 13.83 34.72 -6.36
CA ALA A 201 12.70 33.98 -5.77
C ALA A 201 12.18 32.89 -6.72
N GLY A 202 12.00 33.20 -8.00
CA GLY A 202 11.58 32.23 -9.01
C GLY A 202 12.59 31.10 -9.21
N SER A 203 13.88 31.41 -9.21
CA SER A 203 14.95 30.42 -9.31
C SER A 203 14.96 29.46 -8.12
N ILE A 204 14.84 29.99 -6.89
CA ILE A 204 14.74 29.17 -5.67
C ILE A 204 13.54 28.22 -5.76
N LEU A 205 12.36 28.73 -6.14
CA LEU A 205 11.16 27.91 -6.26
C LEU A 205 11.32 26.79 -7.30
N LEU A 206 11.93 27.09 -8.44
CA LEU A 206 12.19 26.09 -9.49
C LEU A 206 13.15 25.01 -8.99
N VAL A 207 14.30 25.41 -8.44
CA VAL A 207 15.31 24.46 -7.94
C VAL A 207 14.74 23.59 -6.81
N THR A 208 14.04 24.19 -5.85
CA THR A 208 13.38 23.45 -4.77
C THR A 208 12.32 22.49 -5.32
N GLY A 209 11.50 22.92 -6.27
CA GLY A 209 10.50 22.06 -6.90
C GLY A 209 11.11 20.85 -7.61
N VAL A 210 12.20 21.06 -8.36
CA VAL A 210 12.94 19.97 -9.03
C VAL A 210 13.56 19.02 -8.00
N LEU A 211 14.20 19.56 -6.95
CA LEU A 211 14.79 18.73 -5.88
C LEU A 211 13.73 17.88 -5.17
N ILE A 212 12.58 18.45 -4.83
CA ILE A 212 11.47 17.70 -4.22
C ILE A 212 10.99 16.59 -5.17
N ALA A 213 10.82 16.91 -6.46
CA ALA A 213 10.39 15.91 -7.44
C ALA A 213 11.43 14.77 -7.58
N GLN A 214 12.72 15.10 -7.59
CA GLN A 214 13.81 14.14 -7.66
C GLN A 214 13.91 13.28 -6.40
N ILE A 215 13.84 13.88 -5.21
CA ILE A 215 13.86 13.16 -3.93
C ILE A 215 12.68 12.20 -3.86
N ARG A 216 11.47 12.67 -4.21
CA ARG A 216 10.27 11.83 -4.24
C ARG A 216 10.41 10.66 -5.22
N SER A 217 10.89 10.93 -6.43
CA SER A 217 11.12 9.88 -7.43
C SER A 217 12.15 8.86 -6.95
N SER A 218 13.25 9.32 -6.34
CA SER A 218 14.30 8.44 -5.82
C SER A 218 13.82 7.61 -4.63
N GLN A 219 13.05 8.20 -3.71
CA GLN A 219 12.45 7.49 -2.59
C GLN A 219 11.46 6.43 -3.05
N ILE A 220 10.57 6.76 -4.00
CA ILE A 220 9.62 5.78 -4.57
C ILE A 220 10.38 4.62 -5.22
N GLN A 221 11.43 4.90 -5.98
CA GLN A 221 12.23 3.87 -6.62
C GLN A 221 12.95 2.98 -5.59
N GLN A 222 13.55 3.55 -4.54
CA GLN A 222 14.23 2.81 -3.47
C GLN A 222 13.25 1.94 -2.67
N VAL A 223 12.09 2.49 -2.30
CA VAL A 223 11.03 1.72 -1.61
C VAL A 223 10.54 0.59 -2.51
N GLY A 224 10.35 0.85 -3.79
CA GLY A 224 9.98 -0.15 -4.78
C GLY A 224 10.98 -1.31 -4.90
N GLN A 225 12.27 -0.99 -5.04
CA GLN A 225 13.34 -1.99 -5.09
C GLN A 225 13.44 -2.82 -3.80
N ASN A 226 13.24 -2.18 -2.64
CA ASN A 226 13.20 -2.88 -1.36
C ASN A 226 12.01 -3.85 -1.30
N PHE A 227 10.82 -3.44 -1.77
CA PHE A 227 9.65 -4.32 -1.82
C PHE A 227 9.81 -5.48 -2.82
N GLU A 228 10.40 -5.24 -3.99
CA GLU A 228 10.73 -6.30 -4.95
C GLU A 228 11.69 -7.32 -4.34
N THR A 229 12.75 -6.85 -3.69
CA THR A 229 13.72 -7.72 -2.99
C THR A 229 13.05 -8.52 -1.88
N LEU A 230 12.19 -7.90 -1.08
CA LEU A 230 11.44 -8.57 -0.03
C LEU A 230 10.48 -9.62 -0.59
N ALA A 231 9.78 -9.30 -1.68
CA ALA A 231 8.85 -10.22 -2.33
C ALA A 231 9.59 -11.44 -2.90
N LYS A 232 10.76 -11.22 -3.53
CA LYS A 232 11.62 -12.31 -4.02
C LYS A 232 12.14 -13.21 -2.89
N ILE A 233 12.71 -12.63 -1.84
CA ILE A 233 13.23 -13.40 -0.69
C ILE A 233 12.13 -14.24 -0.02
N ASN A 234 10.94 -13.67 0.15
CA ASN A 234 9.83 -14.42 0.74
C ASN A 234 9.26 -15.48 -0.23
N GLY A 235 9.18 -15.18 -1.53
CA GLY A 235 8.80 -16.15 -2.55
C GLY A 235 9.74 -17.36 -2.58
N GLU A 236 11.05 -17.13 -2.61
CA GLU A 236 12.07 -18.18 -2.53
C GLU A 236 11.96 -18.98 -1.23
N ARG A 237 11.72 -18.32 -0.08
CA ARG A 237 11.54 -19.01 1.21
C ARG A 237 10.32 -19.94 1.19
N VAL A 238 9.19 -19.48 0.65
CA VAL A 238 7.96 -20.29 0.53
C VAL A 238 8.20 -21.47 -0.40
N GLY A 239 8.83 -21.24 -1.56
CA GLY A 239 9.17 -22.29 -2.53
C GLY A 239 10.08 -23.35 -1.91
N ASN A 240 11.18 -22.94 -1.29
CA ASN A 240 12.13 -23.85 -0.63
C ASN A 240 11.46 -24.65 0.49
N SER A 241 10.59 -24.02 1.28
CA SER A 241 9.84 -24.71 2.34
C SER A 241 8.92 -25.77 1.76
N LEU A 242 8.18 -25.47 0.69
CA LEU A 242 7.30 -26.46 0.05
C LEU A 242 8.11 -27.60 -0.60
N GLU A 243 9.23 -27.28 -1.26
CA GLU A 243 10.14 -28.26 -1.85
C GLU A 243 10.69 -29.22 -0.79
N GLU A 244 11.09 -28.71 0.38
CA GLU A 244 11.55 -29.51 1.52
C GLU A 244 10.48 -30.53 1.96
N GLN A 245 9.20 -30.11 2.01
CA GLN A 245 8.10 -30.99 2.40
C GLN A 245 7.78 -32.05 1.34
N ILE A 246 7.92 -31.72 0.06
CA ILE A 246 7.78 -32.69 -1.04
C ILE A 246 8.94 -33.69 -1.00
N ASN A 247 10.17 -33.22 -0.80
CA ASN A 247 11.36 -34.07 -0.69
C ASN A 247 11.28 -35.00 0.53
N ALA A 248 10.66 -34.57 1.63
CA ALA A 248 10.38 -35.41 2.77
C ALA A 248 9.45 -36.59 2.41
N LEU A 249 8.37 -36.35 1.66
CA LEU A 249 7.46 -37.41 1.17
C LEU A 249 8.19 -38.40 0.24
N VAL A 250 8.98 -37.89 -0.71
CA VAL A 250 9.76 -38.71 -1.65
C VAL A 250 10.79 -39.56 -0.90
N THR A 251 11.50 -38.96 0.06
CA THR A 251 12.49 -39.66 0.87
C THR A 251 11.85 -40.74 1.73
N PHE A 252 10.72 -40.44 2.36
CA PHE A 252 9.96 -41.39 3.16
C PHE A 252 9.55 -42.62 2.34
N THR A 253 8.89 -42.41 1.20
CA THR A 253 8.41 -43.52 0.35
C THR A 253 9.54 -44.37 -0.23
N ARG A 254 10.73 -43.80 -0.42
CA ARG A 254 11.91 -44.51 -0.92
C ARG A 254 12.67 -45.29 0.16
N ARG A 255 12.70 -44.80 1.40
CA ARG A 255 13.47 -45.40 2.50
C ARG A 255 12.69 -46.47 3.26
N GLU A 256 11.38 -46.31 3.39
CA GLU A 256 10.56 -47.25 4.18
C GLU A 256 10.20 -48.50 3.37
N SER A 257 10.90 -49.60 3.66
CA SER A 257 10.69 -50.88 2.95
C SER A 257 9.25 -51.39 3.10
N VAL A 258 8.60 -51.16 4.24
CA VAL A 258 7.21 -51.56 4.50
C VAL A 258 6.24 -50.97 3.45
N ILE A 259 6.47 -49.73 3.02
CA ILE A 259 5.65 -49.08 1.98
C ILE A 259 5.87 -49.77 0.64
N VAL A 260 7.14 -49.95 0.25
CA VAL A 260 7.54 -50.57 -1.03
C VAL A 260 7.05 -52.02 -1.11
N ASP A 261 7.34 -52.84 -0.09
CA ASP A 261 6.97 -54.25 -0.03
C ASP A 261 5.44 -54.43 -0.04
N GLY A 262 4.74 -53.56 0.69
CA GLY A 262 3.28 -53.52 0.71
C GLY A 262 2.65 -53.23 -0.65
N LEU A 263 3.24 -52.33 -1.42
CA LEU A 263 2.83 -52.02 -2.79
C LEU A 263 3.15 -53.17 -3.74
N LEU A 264 4.35 -53.77 -3.65
CA LEU A 264 4.73 -54.92 -4.47
C LEU A 264 3.79 -56.11 -4.21
N GLN A 265 3.49 -56.40 -2.95
CA GLN A 265 2.56 -57.46 -2.57
C GLN A 265 1.15 -57.19 -3.11
N THR A 266 0.67 -55.95 -3.05
CA THR A 266 -0.67 -55.59 -3.56
C THR A 266 -0.71 -55.65 -5.08
N ASN A 267 0.32 -55.11 -5.75
CA ASN A 267 0.46 -55.16 -7.20
C ASN A 267 0.53 -56.59 -7.75
N GLY A 268 1.09 -57.52 -6.98
CA GLY A 268 1.19 -58.95 -7.33
C GLY A 268 -0.11 -59.74 -7.19
N LYS A 269 -1.14 -59.20 -6.52
CA LYS A 269 -2.46 -59.84 -6.38
C LYS A 269 -3.36 -59.65 -7.60
N TYR A 270 -2.98 -58.77 -8.53
CA TYR A 270 -3.80 -58.48 -9.70
C TYR A 270 -3.83 -59.66 -10.68
N PRO A 271 -5.00 -59.97 -11.25
CA PRO A 271 -5.10 -60.90 -12.39
C PRO A 271 -4.22 -60.48 -13.57
N ALA A 272 -3.80 -61.46 -14.38
CA ALA A 272 -2.90 -61.24 -15.50
C ALA A 272 -3.47 -60.29 -16.58
N THR A 273 -4.80 -60.23 -16.74
CA THR A 273 -5.45 -59.37 -17.73
C THR A 273 -5.94 -58.07 -17.09
N GLN A 274 -5.70 -56.95 -17.79
CA GLN A 274 -6.11 -55.62 -17.32
C GLN A 274 -7.63 -55.52 -17.08
N ALA A 275 -8.44 -56.14 -17.94
CA ALA A 275 -9.90 -56.16 -17.77
C ALA A 275 -10.34 -56.88 -16.48
N ALA A 276 -9.70 -58.00 -16.14
CA ALA A 276 -10.00 -58.71 -14.89
C ALA A 276 -9.53 -57.92 -13.66
N ALA A 277 -8.39 -57.25 -13.73
CA ALA A 277 -7.91 -56.36 -12.67
C ALA A 277 -8.85 -55.17 -12.42
N LEU A 278 -9.39 -54.55 -13.47
CA LEU A 278 -10.37 -53.47 -13.35
C LEU A 278 -11.67 -53.97 -12.72
N LYS A 279 -12.20 -55.11 -13.17
CA LYS A 279 -13.40 -55.72 -12.58
C LYS A 279 -13.21 -56.06 -11.10
N PHE A 280 -12.03 -56.55 -10.73
CA PHE A 280 -11.68 -56.82 -9.33
C PHE A 280 -11.68 -55.54 -8.48
N LEU A 281 -11.10 -54.45 -8.99
CA LEU A 281 -11.13 -53.15 -8.32
C LEU A 281 -12.54 -52.59 -8.16
N GLU A 282 -13.38 -52.69 -9.19
CA GLU A 282 -14.77 -52.24 -9.14
C GLU A 282 -15.57 -52.96 -8.05
N GLN A 283 -15.37 -54.27 -7.88
CA GLN A 283 -15.99 -55.06 -6.82
C GLN A 283 -15.54 -54.57 -5.43
N LEU A 284 -14.23 -54.34 -5.24
CA LEU A 284 -13.71 -53.75 -3.99
C LEU A 284 -14.27 -52.35 -3.74
N GLY A 285 -14.40 -51.53 -4.77
CA GLY A 285 -14.94 -50.18 -4.68
C GLY A 285 -16.43 -50.12 -4.34
N GLN A 286 -17.24 -51.07 -4.83
CA GLN A 286 -18.62 -51.22 -4.40
C GLN A 286 -18.71 -51.64 -2.94
N HIS A 287 -17.90 -52.61 -2.53
CA HIS A 287 -17.87 -53.08 -1.14
C HIS A 287 -17.39 -52.00 -0.16
N TRP A 288 -16.41 -51.18 -0.55
CA TRP A 288 -15.91 -50.04 0.24
C TRP A 288 -16.98 -48.99 0.53
N ARG A 289 -17.77 -48.64 -0.49
CA ARG A 289 -18.87 -47.66 -0.36
C ARG A 289 -20.01 -48.17 0.52
N ALA A 290 -20.32 -49.47 0.42
CA ALA A 290 -21.37 -50.10 1.24
C ALA A 290 -20.92 -50.39 2.69
N SER A 291 -19.61 -50.40 2.96
CA SER A 291 -19.06 -50.74 4.26
C SER A 291 -19.00 -49.55 5.22
N PRO A 292 -19.47 -49.68 6.48
CA PRO A 292 -19.22 -48.71 7.53
C PRO A 292 -17.73 -48.55 7.86
N ASP A 293 -17.35 -47.41 8.44
CA ASP A 293 -15.95 -47.05 8.76
C ASP A 293 -15.25 -48.03 9.72
N ASN A 294 -16.02 -48.69 10.58
CA ASN A 294 -15.53 -49.67 11.56
C ASN A 294 -15.63 -51.12 11.08
N SER A 295 -15.99 -51.36 9.81
CA SER A 295 -16.07 -52.73 9.30
C SER A 295 -14.69 -53.36 9.23
N GLU A 296 -14.62 -54.69 9.40
CA GLU A 296 -13.36 -55.43 9.27
C GLU A 296 -12.70 -55.18 7.90
N PHE A 297 -13.51 -55.08 6.84
CA PHE A 297 -13.03 -54.76 5.50
C PHE A 297 -12.33 -53.40 5.43
N VAL A 298 -12.94 -52.33 5.95
CA VAL A 298 -12.35 -50.98 5.94
C VAL A 298 -11.10 -50.93 6.82
N LEU A 299 -11.14 -51.58 7.99
CA LEU A 299 -10.01 -51.63 8.92
C LEU A 299 -8.79 -52.33 8.31
N ARG A 300 -8.93 -53.27 7.38
CA ARG A 300 -7.76 -53.88 6.68
C ARG A 300 -6.92 -52.87 5.88
N TYR A 301 -7.51 -51.76 5.44
CA TYR A 301 -6.81 -50.69 4.71
C TYR A 301 -6.42 -49.51 5.60
N ARG A 302 -6.94 -49.45 6.83
CA ARG A 302 -6.70 -48.37 7.79
C ARG A 302 -5.93 -48.83 9.03
N ASN A 303 -5.72 -50.13 9.18
CA ASN A 303 -4.97 -50.76 10.26
C ASN A 303 -4.12 -51.89 9.67
N ASN A 304 -3.09 -51.49 8.93
CA ASN A 304 -2.08 -52.37 8.36
C ASN A 304 -0.68 -51.76 8.55
N ALA A 305 0.36 -52.53 8.22
CA ALA A 305 1.74 -52.12 8.43
C ALA A 305 2.09 -50.79 7.71
N GLN A 306 1.58 -50.61 6.49
CA GLN A 306 1.76 -49.39 5.70
C GLN A 306 1.09 -48.19 6.38
N THR A 307 -0.12 -48.37 6.91
CA THR A 307 -0.84 -47.31 7.64
C THR A 307 -0.12 -46.93 8.93
N ALA A 308 0.51 -47.89 9.60
CA ALA A 308 1.34 -47.62 10.77
C ALA A 308 2.55 -46.72 10.42
N GLU A 309 3.25 -46.98 9.31
CA GLU A 309 4.34 -46.11 8.85
C GLU A 309 3.84 -44.73 8.41
N LEU A 310 2.71 -44.66 7.69
CA LEU A 310 2.06 -43.37 7.37
C LEU A 310 1.71 -42.58 8.63
N SER A 311 1.27 -43.27 9.69
CA SER A 311 0.98 -42.62 10.98
C SER A 311 2.22 -42.07 11.67
N LYS A 312 3.36 -42.77 11.59
CA LYS A 312 4.64 -42.26 12.15
C LYS A 312 5.13 -41.05 11.36
N PHE A 313 5.08 -41.12 10.03
CA PHE A 313 5.48 -40.02 9.15
C PHE A 313 4.64 -38.75 9.34
N ARG A 314 3.32 -38.91 9.55
CA ARG A 314 2.41 -37.79 9.84
C ARG A 314 2.85 -36.93 11.04
N GLY A 315 3.54 -37.53 12.01
CA GLY A 315 4.02 -36.84 13.22
C GLY A 315 2.91 -36.39 14.18
N ALA A 316 3.31 -35.81 15.31
CA ALA A 316 2.38 -35.31 16.34
C ALA A 316 1.64 -34.02 15.91
N ASP A 317 2.27 -33.21 15.05
CA ASP A 317 1.75 -31.89 14.64
C ASP A 317 0.77 -31.95 13.45
N MET A 318 0.49 -33.15 12.92
CA MET A 318 -0.43 -33.40 11.80
C MET A 318 -0.14 -32.54 10.57
N LEU A 319 1.13 -32.35 10.23
CA LEU A 319 1.58 -31.58 9.05
C LEU A 319 1.01 -32.16 7.74
N TYR A 320 0.84 -33.48 7.69
CA TYR A 320 0.30 -34.22 6.56
C TYR A 320 -1.08 -34.79 6.92
N ASN A 321 -2.13 -34.10 6.48
CA ASN A 321 -3.51 -34.54 6.61
C ASN A 321 -3.85 -35.54 5.49
N ASN A 322 -4.58 -36.60 5.83
CA ASN A 322 -5.20 -37.54 4.87
C ASN A 322 -4.20 -38.17 3.90
N LEU A 323 -3.24 -38.93 4.43
CA LEU A 323 -2.29 -39.70 3.64
C LEU A 323 -3.03 -40.87 2.96
N ILE A 324 -3.00 -40.91 1.63
CA ILE A 324 -3.64 -41.93 0.81
C ILE A 324 -2.56 -42.60 -0.04
N LEU A 325 -2.35 -43.89 0.19
CA LEU A 325 -1.43 -44.70 -0.59
C LEU A 325 -2.22 -45.59 -1.55
N THR A 326 -1.85 -45.51 -2.83
CA THR A 326 -2.48 -46.28 -3.91
C THR A 326 -1.46 -47.10 -4.69
N ASP A 327 -1.93 -48.19 -5.29
CA ASP A 327 -1.13 -49.05 -6.15
C ASP A 327 -1.08 -48.59 -7.62
N ARG A 328 -0.42 -49.36 -8.49
CA ARG A 328 -0.23 -49.04 -9.92
C ARG A 328 -1.52 -48.93 -10.74
N MET A 329 -2.62 -49.48 -10.23
CA MET A 329 -3.94 -49.45 -10.86
C MET A 329 -4.84 -48.39 -10.24
N GLY A 330 -4.35 -47.65 -9.23
CA GLY A 330 -5.08 -46.64 -8.49
C GLY A 330 -6.00 -47.20 -7.42
N GLY A 331 -5.83 -48.47 -7.03
CA GLY A 331 -6.53 -49.08 -5.90
C GLY A 331 -5.93 -48.63 -4.56
N LEU A 332 -6.78 -48.45 -3.56
CA LEU A 332 -6.35 -48.08 -2.22
C LEU A 332 -5.56 -49.22 -1.55
N VAL A 333 -4.41 -48.88 -0.99
CA VAL A 333 -3.50 -49.81 -0.27
C VAL A 333 -3.49 -49.49 1.22
N ALA A 334 -3.37 -48.21 1.55
CA ALA A 334 -3.40 -47.74 2.92
C ALA A 334 -3.96 -46.31 2.98
N ALA A 335 -4.66 -45.98 4.05
CA ALA A 335 -5.14 -44.63 4.30
C ALA A 335 -4.98 -44.25 5.77
N GLN A 336 -4.39 -43.08 6.02
CA GLN A 336 -4.27 -42.50 7.35
C GLN A 336 -4.97 -41.13 7.42
N GLY A 337 -5.97 -41.01 8.28
CA GLY A 337 -6.92 -39.88 8.32
C GLY A 337 -8.38 -40.36 8.26
N PRO A 338 -9.35 -39.49 7.92
CA PRO A 338 -10.73 -39.87 7.63
C PRO A 338 -10.80 -40.93 6.54
N LYS A 339 -11.84 -41.77 6.56
CA LYS A 339 -12.06 -42.78 5.52
C LYS A 339 -12.20 -42.08 4.16
N PRO A 340 -11.37 -42.42 3.15
CA PRO A 340 -11.57 -41.88 1.81
C PRO A 340 -12.93 -42.28 1.24
N GLU A 341 -13.60 -41.36 0.55
CA GLU A 341 -14.93 -41.59 -0.04
C GLU A 341 -14.96 -42.68 -1.10
N ARG A 342 -13.82 -42.90 -1.77
CA ARG A 342 -13.66 -43.87 -2.86
C ARG A 342 -12.44 -44.77 -2.61
N PHE A 343 -12.50 -45.97 -3.19
CA PHE A 343 -11.42 -46.95 -3.15
C PHE A 343 -10.48 -46.85 -4.37
N ILE A 344 -11.00 -46.35 -5.49
CA ILE A 344 -10.30 -46.27 -6.78
C ILE A 344 -10.07 -44.81 -7.12
N PHE A 345 -8.81 -44.46 -7.41
CA PHE A 345 -8.39 -43.08 -7.70
C PHE A 345 -7.78 -42.91 -9.10
N ARG A 346 -7.76 -43.96 -9.93
CA ARG A 346 -7.15 -43.95 -11.27
C ARG A 346 -7.62 -42.81 -12.20
N ASN A 347 -8.85 -42.36 -12.01
CA ASN A 347 -9.46 -41.31 -12.83
C ASN A 347 -9.28 -39.90 -12.22
N GLU A 348 -8.65 -39.79 -11.06
CA GLU A 348 -8.37 -38.50 -10.47
C GLU A 348 -7.22 -37.81 -11.19
N VAL A 349 -7.38 -36.50 -11.42
CA VAL A 349 -6.36 -35.66 -12.07
C VAL A 349 -5.02 -35.77 -11.33
N TRP A 350 -5.05 -35.71 -10.00
CA TRP A 350 -3.84 -35.81 -9.19
C TRP A 350 -3.15 -37.16 -9.30
N TRP A 351 -3.92 -38.24 -9.43
CA TRP A 351 -3.37 -39.59 -9.54
C TRP A 351 -2.73 -39.79 -10.90
N GLN A 352 -3.40 -39.35 -11.97
CA GLN A 352 -2.88 -39.43 -13.34
C GLN A 352 -1.61 -38.60 -13.50
N ALA A 353 -1.57 -37.40 -12.92
CA ALA A 353 -0.41 -36.53 -12.95
C ALA A 353 0.78 -37.10 -12.16
N ALA A 354 0.54 -37.66 -10.96
CA ALA A 354 1.61 -38.29 -10.18
C ALA A 354 2.07 -39.62 -10.79
N TRP A 355 1.16 -40.44 -11.32
CA TRP A 355 1.49 -41.69 -12.00
C TRP A 355 2.23 -41.44 -13.32
N ASN A 356 1.79 -40.45 -14.08
CA ASN A 356 2.35 -40.00 -15.36
C ASN A 356 2.71 -41.18 -16.30
N HIS A 357 1.72 -42.02 -16.60
CA HIS A 357 1.91 -43.22 -17.44
C HIS A 357 3.04 -44.16 -16.96
N GLY A 358 3.35 -44.16 -15.67
CA GLY A 358 4.43 -44.95 -15.06
C GLY A 358 5.81 -44.31 -15.12
N GLN A 359 5.94 -43.07 -15.61
CA GLN A 359 7.18 -42.30 -15.61
C GLN A 359 7.44 -41.60 -14.28
N GLY A 360 6.40 -41.43 -13.46
CA GLY A 360 6.45 -40.71 -12.20
C GLY A 360 6.31 -39.20 -12.40
N GLY A 361 5.88 -38.55 -11.34
CA GLY A 361 5.50 -37.14 -11.36
C GLY A 361 5.10 -36.66 -9.98
N ILE A 362 4.98 -35.34 -9.88
CA ILE A 362 4.49 -34.65 -8.70
C ILE A 362 3.28 -33.84 -9.15
N TYR A 363 2.21 -33.92 -8.39
CA TYR A 363 1.03 -33.10 -8.56
C TYR A 363 0.88 -32.16 -7.37
N LEU A 364 0.69 -30.88 -7.67
CA LEU A 364 0.33 -29.86 -6.70
C LEU A 364 -1.07 -29.34 -7.04
N GLY A 365 -2.01 -29.55 -6.14
CA GLY A 365 -3.40 -29.13 -6.30
C GLY A 365 -3.64 -27.68 -5.89
N ASP A 366 -4.86 -27.21 -6.11
CA ASP A 366 -5.26 -25.89 -5.68
C ASP A 366 -5.22 -25.76 -4.15
N LEU A 367 -4.78 -24.59 -3.71
CA LEU A 367 -4.76 -24.22 -2.30
C LEU A 367 -6.17 -23.94 -1.79
N LYS A 368 -6.49 -24.49 -0.62
CA LYS A 368 -7.77 -24.30 0.06
C LYS A 368 -7.55 -23.62 1.41
N ILE A 369 -8.45 -22.73 1.76
CA ILE A 369 -8.47 -22.07 3.07
C ILE A 369 -9.67 -22.58 3.83
N ASP A 370 -9.43 -23.09 5.03
CA ASP A 370 -10.49 -23.42 5.96
C ASP A 370 -11.14 -22.12 6.49
N PRO A 371 -12.46 -21.93 6.28
CA PRO A 371 -13.13 -20.69 6.69
C PRO A 371 -13.17 -20.49 8.21
N GLU A 372 -13.16 -21.56 9.00
CA GLU A 372 -13.20 -21.54 10.47
C GLU A 372 -11.82 -21.35 11.06
N THR A 373 -10.85 -22.16 10.63
CA THR A 373 -9.50 -22.18 11.23
C THR A 373 -8.53 -21.21 10.55
N LYS A 374 -8.93 -20.61 9.41
CA LYS A 374 -8.08 -19.75 8.55
C LYS A 374 -6.77 -20.42 8.11
N THR A 375 -6.72 -21.74 8.18
CA THR A 375 -5.54 -22.52 7.82
C THR A 375 -5.53 -22.79 6.32
N GLY A 376 -4.43 -22.44 5.67
CA GLY A 376 -4.18 -22.80 4.28
C GLY A 376 -3.74 -24.25 4.16
N THR A 377 -4.26 -24.98 3.18
CA THR A 377 -3.87 -26.35 2.88
C THR A 377 -3.62 -26.52 1.39
N ILE A 378 -2.68 -27.38 1.04
CA ILE A 378 -2.36 -27.71 -0.35
C ILE A 378 -2.36 -29.21 -0.55
N PHE A 379 -2.99 -29.68 -1.62
CA PHE A 379 -3.00 -31.11 -1.94
C PHE A 379 -1.74 -31.47 -2.73
N VAL A 380 -1.02 -32.49 -2.31
CA VAL A 380 0.22 -32.96 -2.93
C VAL A 380 0.07 -34.44 -3.25
N ALA A 381 0.44 -34.86 -4.46
CA ALA A 381 0.58 -36.28 -4.78
C ALA A 381 1.92 -36.55 -5.45
N ILE A 382 2.57 -37.63 -5.04
CA ILE A 382 3.88 -38.04 -5.53
C ILE A 382 3.86 -39.50 -5.97
N SER A 383 4.64 -39.82 -6.99
CA SER A 383 4.89 -41.22 -7.38
C SER A 383 5.75 -41.95 -6.36
N VAL A 384 5.42 -43.22 -6.08
CA VAL A 384 6.25 -44.12 -5.26
C VAL A 384 7.13 -44.97 -6.17
N LEU A 385 8.44 -44.79 -6.06
CA LEU A 385 9.46 -45.48 -6.85
C LEU A 385 9.98 -46.71 -6.11
N ASN A 386 10.08 -47.85 -6.79
CA ASN A 386 10.84 -48.98 -6.29
C ASN A 386 12.35 -48.70 -6.42
N PRO A 387 13.12 -48.62 -5.32
CA PRO A 387 14.53 -48.28 -5.36
C PRO A 387 15.42 -49.33 -6.04
N GLN A 388 14.94 -50.58 -6.20
CA GLN A 388 15.70 -51.67 -6.81
C GLN A 388 15.49 -51.73 -8.33
N THR A 389 14.26 -51.55 -8.81
CA THR A 389 13.92 -51.68 -10.23
C THR A 389 13.79 -50.34 -10.94
N ASN A 390 13.80 -49.23 -10.20
CA ASN A 390 13.56 -47.88 -10.70
C ASN A 390 12.20 -47.73 -11.42
N GLN A 391 11.20 -48.56 -11.04
CA GLN A 391 9.85 -48.52 -11.58
C GLN A 391 8.88 -47.87 -10.60
N ILE A 392 7.91 -47.12 -11.12
CA ILE A 392 6.83 -46.57 -10.29
C ILE A 392 5.85 -47.70 -9.94
N ILE A 393 5.58 -47.84 -8.65
CA ILE A 393 4.79 -48.95 -8.09
C ILE A 393 3.50 -48.47 -7.40
N GLY A 394 3.31 -47.17 -7.28
CA GLY A 394 2.11 -46.58 -6.69
C GLY A 394 2.17 -45.05 -6.64
N VAL A 395 1.18 -44.46 -5.99
CA VAL A 395 1.10 -43.01 -5.73
C VAL A 395 0.74 -42.78 -4.28
N LEU A 396 1.47 -41.88 -3.62
CA LEU A 396 1.15 -41.36 -2.29
C LEU A 396 0.62 -39.94 -2.44
N ALA A 397 -0.55 -39.67 -1.87
CA ALA A 397 -1.14 -38.35 -1.81
C ALA A 397 -1.35 -37.90 -0.36
N SER A 398 -1.30 -36.59 -0.13
CA SER A 398 -1.52 -35.97 1.17
C SER A 398 -2.04 -34.54 1.00
N THR A 399 -2.78 -34.06 1.99
CA THR A 399 -3.05 -32.63 2.17
C THR A 399 -2.03 -32.05 3.14
N TYR A 400 -1.21 -31.11 2.70
CA TYR A 400 -0.21 -30.44 3.52
C TYR A 400 -0.77 -29.17 4.16
N ASP A 401 -0.46 -28.95 5.42
CA ASP A 401 -0.89 -27.81 6.22
C ASP A 401 0.15 -26.67 6.17
N LEU A 402 -0.28 -25.49 5.74
CA LEU A 402 0.58 -24.33 5.51
C LEU A 402 0.78 -23.45 6.76
N ARG A 403 0.30 -23.85 7.95
CA ARG A 403 0.41 -23.05 9.18
C ARG A 403 1.81 -22.53 9.46
N SER A 404 2.85 -23.34 9.22
CA SER A 404 4.24 -22.92 9.42
C SER A 404 4.64 -21.80 8.46
N ILE A 405 4.29 -21.94 7.17
CA ILE A 405 4.54 -20.92 6.14
C ILE A 405 3.74 -19.65 6.43
N GLN A 406 2.47 -19.79 6.81
CA GLN A 406 1.61 -18.65 7.19
C GLN A 406 2.20 -17.89 8.38
N ARG A 407 2.72 -18.59 9.40
CA ARG A 407 3.39 -17.99 10.56
C ARG A 407 4.66 -17.25 10.15
N ASP A 408 5.48 -17.83 9.27
CA ASP A 408 6.73 -17.21 8.84
C ASP A 408 6.53 -15.90 8.07
N ILE A 409 5.45 -15.79 7.30
CA ILE A 409 5.06 -14.57 6.58
C ILE A 409 4.47 -13.53 7.52
N SER A 410 3.75 -13.96 8.56
CA SER A 410 3.06 -13.08 9.52
C SER A 410 4.02 -12.33 10.44
N ILE A 411 5.25 -12.81 10.64
CA ILE A 411 6.24 -12.17 11.52
C ILE A 411 6.91 -11.01 10.76
N PRO A 412 6.76 -9.75 11.20
CA PRO A 412 7.47 -8.63 10.60
C PRO A 412 8.96 -8.75 10.93
N LYS A 413 9.76 -9.29 10.00
CA LYS A 413 11.20 -9.50 10.22
C LYS A 413 12.07 -8.29 9.86
N THR A 414 11.48 -7.17 9.43
CA THR A 414 12.23 -5.99 8.96
C THR A 414 11.69 -4.68 9.52
N GLN A 415 12.58 -3.72 9.76
CA GLN A 415 12.26 -2.34 10.16
C GLN A 415 11.60 -1.52 9.04
N ALA A 416 11.55 -2.04 7.80
CA ALA A 416 10.80 -1.40 6.71
C ALA A 416 9.30 -1.56 6.97
N ALA A 417 8.57 -0.44 6.99
CA ALA A 417 7.12 -0.37 7.19
C ALA A 417 6.33 -0.95 5.99
N GLY A 418 6.51 -2.24 5.71
CA GLY A 418 5.86 -2.98 4.63
C GLY A 418 5.23 -4.27 5.13
N ASN A 419 4.02 -4.57 4.65
CA ASN A 419 3.33 -5.81 4.94
C ASN A 419 3.55 -6.81 3.81
N VAL A 420 3.97 -8.03 4.14
CA VAL A 420 4.07 -9.12 3.16
C VAL A 420 2.79 -9.93 3.21
N ARG A 421 2.27 -10.26 2.03
CA ARG A 421 1.11 -11.15 1.87
C ARG A 421 1.41 -12.20 0.82
N LEU A 422 0.92 -13.41 1.06
CA LEU A 422 0.93 -14.50 0.09
C LEU A 422 -0.46 -14.66 -0.48
N LEU A 423 -0.57 -14.70 -1.80
CA LEU A 423 -1.83 -14.71 -2.53
C LEU A 423 -1.90 -15.96 -3.41
N THR A 424 -3.10 -16.52 -3.56
CA THR A 424 -3.39 -17.47 -4.63
C THR A 424 -3.37 -16.78 -5.99
N ARG A 425 -3.29 -17.54 -7.08
CA ARG A 425 -3.43 -17.04 -8.46
C ARG A 425 -4.74 -16.26 -8.72
N TYR A 426 -5.74 -16.42 -7.86
CA TYR A 426 -7.05 -15.76 -7.97
C TYR A 426 -7.22 -14.58 -6.99
N GLY A 427 -6.13 -14.09 -6.40
CA GLY A 427 -6.14 -12.94 -5.48
C GLY A 427 -6.62 -13.23 -4.06
N THR A 428 -6.83 -14.51 -3.70
CA THR A 428 -7.22 -14.86 -2.32
C THR A 428 -6.01 -14.88 -1.41
N VAL A 429 -6.07 -14.18 -0.27
CA VAL A 429 -4.98 -14.09 0.71
C VAL A 429 -4.82 -15.39 1.49
N ILE A 430 -3.62 -15.95 1.46
CA ILE A 430 -3.21 -17.19 2.14
C ILE A 430 -2.52 -16.87 3.47
N ALA A 431 -1.64 -15.87 3.46
CA ALA A 431 -0.91 -15.43 4.64
C ALA A 431 -0.75 -13.91 4.58
N GLY A 432 -0.71 -13.27 5.74
CA GLY A 432 -0.57 -11.83 5.85
C GLY A 432 -0.24 -11.40 7.28
N PRO A 433 -0.07 -10.09 7.51
CA PRO A 433 0.31 -9.55 8.82
C PRO A 433 -0.76 -9.77 9.89
N SER A 434 -2.01 -10.04 9.48
CA SER A 434 -3.12 -10.27 10.39
C SER A 434 -3.96 -11.48 9.97
N PRO A 435 -4.54 -12.24 10.93
CA PRO A 435 -5.33 -13.43 10.60
C PRO A 435 -6.67 -13.13 9.90
N ASP A 436 -7.24 -11.93 10.10
CA ASP A 436 -8.55 -11.51 9.57
C ASP A 436 -8.56 -11.32 8.05
N VAL A 437 -7.40 -11.04 7.44
CA VAL A 437 -7.31 -10.92 5.98
C VAL A 437 -7.26 -12.28 5.29
N ILE A 438 -6.95 -13.37 6.00
CA ILE A 438 -6.80 -14.70 5.39
C ILE A 438 -8.17 -15.19 4.86
N GLY A 439 -8.18 -15.62 3.60
CA GLY A 439 -9.38 -16.06 2.90
C GLY A 439 -10.19 -14.94 2.23
N THR A 440 -9.80 -13.68 2.42
CA THR A 440 -10.39 -12.56 1.68
C THR A 440 -9.82 -12.52 0.27
N ARG A 441 -10.65 -12.14 -0.71
CA ARG A 441 -10.20 -11.85 -2.06
C ARG A 441 -9.78 -10.40 -2.11
N GLU A 442 -8.50 -10.18 -2.35
CA GLU A 442 -7.96 -8.88 -2.70
C GLU A 442 -7.73 -8.85 -4.23
N TRP A 443 -7.86 -7.68 -4.83
CA TRP A 443 -7.37 -7.44 -6.19
C TRP A 443 -8.06 -8.20 -7.36
N PRO A 444 -9.40 -8.13 -7.52
CA PRO A 444 -10.07 -8.79 -8.64
C PRO A 444 -9.71 -8.21 -10.03
N GLY A 445 -9.28 -6.94 -10.13
CA GLY A 445 -9.19 -6.22 -11.41
C GLY A 445 -7.87 -6.27 -12.19
N THR A 446 -6.77 -6.81 -11.65
CA THR A 446 -5.43 -6.73 -12.31
C THR A 446 -4.72 -8.09 -12.41
N LEU A 447 -5.18 -9.11 -11.69
CA LEU A 447 -4.69 -10.48 -11.86
C LEU A 447 -5.35 -11.19 -13.05
N GLU A 448 -6.51 -10.72 -13.55
CA GLU A 448 -7.12 -11.25 -14.77
C GLU A 448 -6.34 -10.83 -16.03
N SER A 449 -5.79 -9.61 -16.08
CA SER A 449 -5.04 -9.10 -17.24
C SER A 449 -3.68 -9.77 -17.45
N SER A 450 -3.09 -10.38 -16.42
CA SER A 450 -1.83 -11.14 -16.57
C SER A 450 -2.04 -12.52 -17.19
N SER A 451 -3.29 -13.01 -17.24
CA SER A 451 -3.62 -14.33 -17.82
C SER A 451 -3.79 -14.29 -19.34
N GLU A 452 -4.16 -13.15 -19.92
CA GLU A 452 -4.41 -13.04 -21.37
C GLU A 452 -3.12 -12.88 -22.20
N THR A 453 -2.04 -12.33 -21.63
CA THR A 453 -0.74 -12.21 -22.32
C THR A 453 0.12 -13.48 -22.31
N GLY A 454 -0.28 -14.54 -21.60
CA GLY A 454 0.43 -15.83 -21.56
C GLY A 454 -0.33 -17.02 -22.15
N ALA A 455 -1.59 -16.83 -22.56
CA ALA A 455 -2.45 -17.89 -23.07
C ALA A 455 -2.61 -17.79 -24.60
N GLY A 456 -1.51 -17.95 -25.33
CA GLY A 456 -1.56 -18.03 -26.78
C GLY A 456 -0.22 -18.49 -27.34
N GLN A 457 -0.18 -19.74 -27.82
CA GLN A 457 0.94 -20.42 -28.48
C GLN A 457 2.00 -21.04 -27.54
N ASP A 458 1.78 -22.29 -27.14
CA ASP A 458 2.58 -23.40 -27.67
C ASP A 458 2.08 -24.75 -27.14
N VAL A 459 1.35 -25.47 -27.98
CA VAL A 459 1.24 -26.93 -27.90
C VAL A 459 2.35 -27.47 -28.79
N GLY A 460 3.49 -27.80 -28.21
CA GLY A 460 4.64 -28.33 -28.96
C GLY A 460 5.79 -28.72 -28.06
N GLN A 461 6.24 -29.98 -28.20
CA GLN A 461 7.40 -30.58 -27.54
C GLN A 461 8.62 -29.63 -27.44
N VAL A 462 9.24 -29.52 -26.27
CA VAL A 462 10.67 -29.12 -26.18
C VAL A 462 11.40 -29.91 -25.11
N SER A 463 12.31 -30.74 -25.61
CA SER A 463 13.48 -31.29 -24.92
C SER A 463 14.48 -30.17 -24.60
N GLY A 464 14.99 -30.14 -23.37
CA GLY A 464 16.30 -29.59 -22.99
C GLY A 464 16.65 -28.17 -23.44
N GLN A 465 16.34 -27.17 -22.60
CA GLN A 465 17.23 -26.04 -22.31
C GLN A 465 16.69 -25.24 -21.12
N ILE A 466 17.52 -25.09 -20.09
CA ILE A 466 17.23 -24.28 -18.90
C ILE A 466 17.35 -22.80 -19.32
N GLY A 467 16.21 -22.16 -19.56
CA GLY A 467 16.11 -20.74 -19.86
C GLY A 467 15.43 -19.99 -18.72
N MET A 468 16.17 -19.12 -18.03
CA MET A 468 15.66 -18.21 -17.01
C MET A 468 14.60 -17.27 -17.61
N LEU A 469 13.34 -17.42 -17.19
CA LEU A 469 12.28 -16.44 -17.47
C LEU A 469 12.34 -15.33 -16.41
N GLN A 470 12.54 -14.10 -16.89
CA GLN A 470 12.58 -12.88 -16.09
C GLN A 470 11.24 -12.62 -15.41
N THR A 471 11.21 -12.63 -14.08
CA THR A 471 10.06 -12.16 -13.27
C THR A 471 10.03 -10.63 -13.28
N GLN A 472 9.15 -10.02 -14.07
CA GLN A 472 8.85 -8.59 -13.97
C GLN A 472 7.96 -8.36 -12.73
N GLY A 473 8.51 -7.71 -11.69
CA GLY A 473 7.72 -7.24 -10.56
C GLY A 473 6.78 -6.12 -11.00
N PHE A 474 5.47 -6.34 -10.91
CA PHE A 474 4.49 -5.27 -11.17
C PHE A 474 4.38 -4.38 -9.95
N MET A 475 4.58 -3.07 -10.15
CA MET A 475 4.34 -2.03 -9.17
C MET A 475 2.95 -1.43 -9.44
N GLY A 476 1.99 -1.71 -8.56
CA GLY A 476 0.61 -1.22 -8.65
C GLY A 476 0.21 -0.45 -7.39
N THR A 477 -0.98 0.15 -7.39
CA THR A 477 -1.60 0.73 -6.19
C THR A 477 -2.87 -0.03 -5.84
N ASP A 478 -3.11 -0.32 -4.56
CA ASP A 478 -4.39 -0.88 -4.11
C ASP A 478 -5.55 0.15 -4.22
N ASP A 479 -6.77 -0.28 -3.93
CA ASP A 479 -7.98 0.57 -3.95
C ASP A 479 -7.91 1.78 -2.98
N LYS A 480 -6.91 1.79 -2.08
CA LYS A 480 -6.64 2.85 -1.11
C LYS A 480 -5.41 3.70 -1.49
N GLY A 481 -4.78 3.45 -2.63
CA GLY A 481 -3.61 4.18 -3.12
C GLY A 481 -2.26 3.70 -2.54
N THR A 482 -2.22 2.54 -1.87
CA THR A 482 -0.99 1.96 -1.30
C THR A 482 -0.15 1.30 -2.38
N ALA A 483 1.14 1.61 -2.47
CA ALA A 483 2.05 0.96 -3.40
C ALA A 483 2.26 -0.53 -3.05
N VAL A 484 2.11 -1.41 -4.05
CA VAL A 484 2.22 -2.87 -3.92
C VAL A 484 3.13 -3.42 -5.00
N VAL A 485 3.98 -4.38 -4.62
CA VAL A 485 4.84 -5.12 -5.55
C VAL A 485 4.44 -6.59 -5.54
N ILE A 486 4.14 -7.13 -6.71
CA ILE A 486 3.81 -8.55 -6.90
C ILE A 486 5.05 -9.26 -7.43
N ALA A 487 5.53 -10.27 -6.71
CA ALA A 487 6.52 -11.21 -7.21
C ALA A 487 5.89 -12.59 -7.36
N HIS A 488 6.22 -13.28 -8.44
CA HIS A 488 5.86 -14.67 -8.66
C HIS A 488 7.02 -15.56 -8.19
N ALA A 489 6.73 -16.56 -7.36
CA ALA A 489 7.68 -17.64 -7.10
C ALA A 489 7.61 -18.63 -8.27
N SER A 490 8.69 -18.75 -9.05
CA SER A 490 8.80 -19.68 -10.18
C SER A 490 9.00 -21.12 -9.72
#